data_AF-A0A846MGJ2-F1
#
_entry.id   AF-A0A846MGJ2-F1
#
_cell.length_a   1.000
_cell.length_b   1.000
_cell.length_c   1.000
_cell.angle_alpha   90.00
_cell.angle_beta   90.00
_cell.angle_gamma   90.00
#
_symmetry.space_group_name_H-M   'P 1'
#
loop_
_entity.id
_entity.type
_entity.pdbx_description
1 polymer ?
#
loop_
_entity_poly.entity_id
_entity_poly.type
_entity_poly.pdbx_seq_one_letter_code
_entity_poly.pdbx_strand_id
1 'polypeptide(L)' 'MHALDYFFSLWKLKNKDVAEYLGIPAPQINDWKKGRRPIPKHHLEKLCKLLNVPEEKSYLLL' A
#
# COMPACT_ATOMS: atom_id res chain seq x y z
N MET A 1 7.68 -11.50 -4.29
CA MET A 1 6.96 -10.33 -4.85
C MET A 1 5.77 -10.11 -3.93
N HIS A 2 5.74 -9.03 -3.15
CA HIS A 2 4.63 -8.77 -2.22
C HIS A 2 3.40 -8.30 -2.98
N ALA A 3 2.20 -8.64 -2.48
CA ALA A 3 0.95 -8.31 -3.15
C ALA A 3 0.75 -6.79 -3.33
N LEU A 4 1.20 -5.98 -2.37
CA LEU A 4 1.20 -4.51 -2.51
C LEU A 4 2.00 -4.03 -3.73
N ASP A 5 3.14 -4.64 -4.04
CA ASP A 5 3.96 -4.24 -5.18
C ASP A 5 3.32 -4.63 -6.52
N TYR A 6 2.58 -5.74 -6.54
CA TYR A 6 1.77 -6.15 -7.68
C TYR A 6 0.66 -5.13 -7.98
N PHE A 7 -0.08 -4.67 -6.97
CA PHE A 7 -1.10 -3.63 -7.13
C PHE A 7 -0.53 -2.30 -7.62
N PHE A 8 0.63 -1.90 -7.11
CA PHE A 8 1.32 -0.70 -7.59
C PHE A 8 1.69 -0.82 -9.07
N SER A 9 2.13 -2.00 -9.49
CA SER A 9 2.46 -2.26 -10.90
C SER A 9 1.21 -2.23 -11.79
N LEU A 10 0.12 -2.84 -11.36
CA LEU A 10 -1.15 -2.86 -12.09
C LEU A 10 -1.70 -1.45 -12.36
N TRP A 11 -1.68 -0.57 -11.35
CA TRP A 11 -2.19 0.80 -11.48
C TRP A 11 -1.11 1.83 -11.80
N LYS A 12 0.11 1.40 -12.13
CA LYS A 12 1.24 2.29 -12.46
C LYS A 12 1.49 3.36 -11.39
N LEU A 13 1.29 2.99 -10.12
CA LEU A 13 1.47 3.88 -8.97
C LEU A 13 2.94 4.01 -8.62
N LYS A 14 3.38 5.23 -8.31
CA LYS A 14 4.72 5.47 -7.78
C LYS A 14 4.67 5.52 -6.26
N ASN A 15 5.72 4.99 -5.62
CA ASN A 15 5.85 5.03 -4.16
C ASN A 15 5.74 6.44 -3.59
N LYS A 16 6.27 7.45 -4.28
CA LYS A 16 6.20 8.85 -3.85
C LYS A 16 4.76 9.35 -3.78
N ASP A 17 3.98 9.14 -4.83
CA ASP A 17 2.62 9.65 -4.95
C ASP A 17 1.70 9.02 -3.88
N VAL A 18 1.85 7.70 -3.66
CA VAL A 18 1.08 7.00 -2.62
C VAL A 18 1.53 7.42 -1.22
N ALA A 19 2.82 7.63 -1.00
CA ALA A 19 3.33 8.10 0.28
C ALA A 19 2.81 9.51 0.63
N GLU A 20 2.77 10.40 -0.36
CA GLU A 20 2.20 11.74 -0.24
C GLU A 20 0.70 11.68 0.09
N TYR A 21 -0.06 10.87 -0.64
CA TYR A 21 -1.48 10.62 -0.36
C TYR A 21 -1.73 10.10 1.06
N LEU A 22 -0.85 9.24 1.57
CA LEU A 22 -0.95 8.66 2.90
C LEU A 22 -0.38 9.56 4.00
N GLY A 23 0.36 10.61 3.66
CA GLY A 23 1.03 11.50 4.61
C GLY A 23 2.23 10.85 5.32
N ILE A 24 2.98 10.00 4.62
CA ILE A 24 4.12 9.25 5.16
C ILE A 24 5.39 9.44 4.32
N PRO A 25 6.58 9.13 4.85
CA PRO A 25 7.81 9.10 4.06
C PRO A 25 7.79 8.00 3.00
N ALA A 26 8.24 8.29 1.77
CA ALA A 26 8.31 7.29 0.69
C ALA A 26 9.06 5.98 1.02
N PRO A 27 10.14 5.97 1.84
CA PRO A 27 10.77 4.73 2.28
C PRO A 27 9.83 3.76 3.01
N GLN A 28 8.78 4.29 3.64
CA GLN A 28 7.79 3.48 4.36
C GLN A 28 6.98 2.55 3.46
N ILE A 29 6.66 2.99 2.25
CA ILE A 29 6.05 2.14 1.24
C ILE A 29 6.99 0.97 0.88
N ASN A 30 8.28 1.24 0.73
CA ASN A 30 9.26 0.21 0.42
C ASN A 30 9.43 -0.81 1.55
N ASP A 31 9.35 -0.39 2.81
CA ASP A 31 9.40 -1.31 3.93
C ASP A 31 8.17 -2.23 3.97
N TRP A 32 6.98 -1.70 3.66
CA TRP A 32 5.76 -2.50 3.52
C TRP A 32 5.88 -3.51 2.38
N LYS A 33 6.32 -3.07 1.19
CA LYS A 33 6.54 -3.94 0.02
C LYS A 33 7.60 -5.02 0.24
N LYS A 34 8.47 -4.87 1.23
CA LYS A 34 9.51 -5.85 1.60
C LYS A 34 9.13 -6.69 2.81
N GLY A 35 7.93 -6.48 3.38
CA GLY A 35 7.49 -7.18 4.59
C GLY A 35 8.30 -6.83 5.84
N ARG A 36 9.09 -5.76 5.83
CA ARG A 36 9.95 -5.36 6.97
C ARG A 36 9.14 -4.82 8.15
N ARG A 37 7.97 -4.26 7.87
CA ARG A 37 7.00 -3.83 8.87
C ARG A 37 5.58 -4.02 8.33
N PRO A 38 4.61 -4.33 9.21
CA PRO A 38 3.21 -4.41 8.81
C PRO A 38 2.65 -3.03 8.44
N ILE A 39 1.60 -3.03 7.63
CA ILE A 39 0.83 -1.82 7.28
C ILE A 39 -0.13 -1.53 8.43
N PRO A 40 -0.08 -0.34 9.07
CA PRO A 40 -1.05 0.02 10.09
C PRO A 40 -2.48 0.07 9.53
N LYS A 41 -3.47 -0.33 10.33
CA LYS A 41 -4.89 -0.43 9.91
C LYS A 41 -5.43 0.84 9.22
N HIS A 42 -5.16 2.02 9.77
CA HIS A 42 -5.62 3.29 9.19
C HIS A 42 -5.01 3.59 7.80
N HIS A 43 -3.79 3.12 7.52
CA HIS A 43 -3.20 3.23 6.18
C HIS A 43 -3.72 2.13 5.25
N LEU A 44 -4.00 0.94 5.79
CA LEU A 44 -4.58 -0.15 5.03
C LEU A 44 -5.96 0.21 4.48
N GLU A 45 -6.80 0.87 5.27
CA GLU A 45 -8.12 1.39 4.84
C GLU A 45 -7.98 2.43 3.72
N LYS A 46 -7.03 3.36 3.84
CA LYS A 46 -6.74 4.35 2.78
C LYS A 46 -6.22 3.69 1.51
N LEU A 47 -5.35 2.69 1.64
CA LEU A 47 -4.87 1.91 0.50
C LEU A 47 -6.02 1.15 -0.15
N CYS A 48 -6.89 0.47 0.62
CA CYS A 48 -8.07 -0.20 0.07
C CYS A 48 -8.92 0.76 -0.78
N LYS A 49 -9.15 1.99 -0.30
CA LYS A 49 -9.88 3.02 -1.06
C LYS A 49 -9.15 3.46 -2.33
N LEU A 50 -7.85 3.76 -2.24
CA LEU A 50 -7.02 4.18 -3.38
C LEU A 50 -6.98 3.11 -4.47
N LEU A 51 -6.90 1.86 -4.03
CA LEU A 51 -6.77 0.67 -4.84
C LEU A 51 -8.14 0.08 -5.22
N ASN A 52 -9.25 0.70 -4.82
CA ASN A 52 -10.60 0.17 -5.05
C ASN A 52 -10.75 -1.31 -4.65
N VAL A 53 -10.08 -1.72 -3.57
CA VAL A 53 -10.16 -3.05 -2.96
C VAL A 53 -11.14 -2.99 -1.80
N PRO A 54 -12.15 -3.88 -1.71
CA PRO A 54 -13.04 -3.96 -0.55
C PRO A 54 -12.25 -4.15 0.75
N GLU A 55 -12.62 -3.46 1.83
CA GLU A 55 -11.89 -3.53 3.12
C GLU A 55 -11.85 -4.95 3.72
N GLU A 56 -12.90 -5.76 3.46
CA GLU A 56 -12.96 -7.20 3.78
C GLU A 56 -11.83 -8.01 3.10
N LYS A 57 -11.29 -7.49 1.99
CA LYS A 57 -10.19 -8.08 1.21
C LYS A 57 -8.85 -7.38 1.45
N SER A 58 -8.73 -6.59 2.51
CA SER A 58 -7.49 -5.88 2.87
C SER A 58 -6.29 -6.81 3.08
N TYR A 59 -6.53 -8.09 3.39
CA TYR A 59 -5.49 -9.12 3.46
C TYR A 59 -4.74 -9.32 2.13
N LEU A 60 -5.32 -8.92 0.99
CA LEU A 60 -4.65 -8.93 -0.32
C LEU A 60 -3.52 -7.90 -0.43
N LEU A 61 -3.41 -6.95 0.51
CA LEU A 61 -2.39 -5.90 0.49
C LEU A 61 -1.22 -6.16 1.44
N LEU A 62 -1.27 -7.25 2.22
CA LEU A 62 -0.27 -7.63 3.21
C LEU A 62 0.88 -8.45 2.59
#